data_AF-A0A815AC88-F1
#
_entry.id   AF-A0A815AC88-F1
#
_cell.length_a   1.000
_cell.length_b   1.000
_cell.length_c   1.000
_cell.angle_alpha   90.00
_cell.angle_beta   90.00
_cell.angle_gamma   90.00
#
_symmetry.space_group_name_H-M   'P 1'
#
loop_
_entity.id
_entity.type
_entity.pdbx_description
1 polymer ?
#
loop_
_entity_poly.entity_id
_entity_poly.type
_entity_poly.pdbx_seq_one_letter_code
_entity_poly.pdbx_strand_id
1 'polypeptide(L)'
;MTTNLPFDEINARLNIANQQDENIRITHTISSTVEFLDVLVENNQGQLRTSVFHKPAAEPYILPFLSDHPRHIHRSTVKSQLIRAARLCSHVDDFDKERLNIEFTLLLNDYPPRFISYHFKQFFKNNNASSLMEQLDEAMYGKLHRQLLLQPTRREKQQQQPLQEIMAINRNQQQNSNHNEIFVHFTFESGPMLNFKRELKSLWEKHYIDNSPIKHNIQLKIGTRSNKNLTQLLVKKKPPKAMLMNVVP
;
A
#
# COMPACT_ATOMS: atom_id res chain seq x y z
N MET A 1 17.38 16.81 -17.61
CA MET A 1 18.64 17.42 -17.12
C MET A 1 18.40 18.89 -16.88
N THR A 2 18.88 19.44 -15.78
CA THR A 2 18.90 20.89 -15.54
C THR A 2 20.31 21.39 -15.87
N THR A 3 20.44 22.30 -16.84
CA THR A 3 21.73 22.85 -17.27
C THR A 3 21.65 24.37 -17.30
N ASN A 4 22.74 25.03 -16.91
CA ASN A 4 22.87 26.49 -17.01
C ASN A 4 23.47 26.94 -18.37
N LEU A 5 23.37 26.06 -19.37
CA LEU A 5 23.93 26.33 -20.71
C LEU A 5 22.97 27.20 -21.51
N PRO A 6 23.48 28.04 -22.42
CA PRO A 6 22.64 28.78 -23.36
C PRO A 6 21.85 27.81 -24.24
N PHE A 7 20.67 28.25 -24.66
CA PHE A 7 19.71 27.44 -25.43
C PHE A 7 20.33 26.80 -26.69
N ASP A 8 21.19 27.54 -27.40
CA ASP A 8 21.84 27.08 -28.62
C ASP A 8 22.81 25.92 -28.36
N GLU A 9 23.56 25.97 -27.26
CA GLU A 9 24.49 24.89 -26.90
C GLU A 9 23.75 23.63 -26.46
N ILE A 10 22.60 23.79 -25.79
CA ILE A 10 21.74 22.66 -25.42
C ILE A 10 21.23 21.97 -26.69
N ASN A 11 20.72 22.73 -27.67
CA ASN A 11 20.23 22.18 -28.93
C ASN A 11 21.35 21.50 -29.73
N ALA A 12 22.53 22.10 -29.79
CA ALA A 12 23.67 21.50 -30.47
C ALA A 12 24.02 20.12 -29.88
N ARG A 13 24.05 20.00 -28.55
CA ARG A 13 24.31 18.72 -27.87
C ARG A 13 23.20 17.70 -28.10
N LEU A 14 21.94 18.11 -28.08
CA LEU A 14 20.80 17.22 -28.33
C LEU A 14 20.78 16.72 -29.78
N ASN A 15 21.20 17.55 -30.74
CA ASN A 15 21.37 17.15 -32.13
C ASN A 15 22.49 16.13 -32.30
N ILE A 16 23.64 16.32 -31.64
CA ILE A 16 24.73 15.35 -31.64
C ILE A 16 24.28 14.01 -31.04
N ALA A 17 23.55 14.05 -29.93
CA ALA A 17 23.01 12.85 -29.29
C ALA A 17 22.02 12.09 -30.20
N ASN A 18 21.21 12.83 -30.95
CA ASN A 18 20.27 12.28 -31.94
C ASN A 18 20.93 11.64 -33.17
N GLN A 19 22.22 11.90 -33.39
CA GLN A 19 22.99 11.34 -34.51
C GLN A 19 23.78 10.08 -34.12
N GLN A 20 23.75 9.65 -32.86
CA GLN A 20 24.57 8.52 -32.40
C GLN A 20 24.09 7.16 -32.90
N ASP A 21 22.80 7.01 -33.19
CA ASP A 21 22.21 5.75 -33.64
C ASP A 21 21.14 6.03 -34.71
N GLU A 22 21.14 5.26 -35.79
CA GLU A 22 20.21 5.46 -36.91
C GLU A 22 18.75 5.10 -36.56
N ASN A 23 18.56 4.21 -35.57
CA ASN A 23 17.26 3.66 -35.18
C ASN A 23 16.67 4.32 -33.92
N ILE A 24 17.49 5.01 -33.11
CA ILE A 24 17.05 5.65 -31.87
C ILE A 24 17.00 7.17 -32.06
N ARG A 25 15.80 7.75 -32.01
CA ARG A 25 15.59 9.19 -32.00
C ARG A 25 15.12 9.66 -30.62
N ILE A 26 15.79 10.68 -30.10
CA ILE A 26 15.49 11.37 -28.85
C ILE A 26 14.58 12.55 -29.15
N THR A 27 13.32 12.44 -28.75
CA THR A 27 12.41 13.58 -28.60
C THR A 27 12.72 14.33 -27.32
N HIS A 28 12.91 15.65 -27.43
CA HIS A 28 13.19 16.53 -26.30
C HIS A 28 12.34 17.78 -26.38
N THR A 29 12.05 18.36 -25.22
CA THR A 29 11.38 19.65 -25.07
C THR A 29 12.14 20.47 -24.03
N ILE A 30 12.45 21.72 -24.35
CA ILE A 30 13.12 22.65 -23.43
C ILE A 30 12.07 23.63 -22.94
N SER A 31 11.85 23.65 -21.63
CA SER A 31 10.88 24.52 -20.97
C SER A 31 11.35 24.81 -19.54
N SER A 32 10.79 25.84 -18.90
CA SER A 32 10.92 26.08 -17.46
C SER A 32 10.17 25.05 -16.63
N THR A 33 9.22 24.35 -17.23
CA THR A 33 8.40 23.29 -16.63
C THR A 33 8.58 21.99 -17.40
N VAL A 34 8.72 20.88 -16.68
CA VAL A 34 8.87 19.55 -17.27
C VAL A 34 8.00 18.57 -16.51
N GLU A 35 7.21 17.81 -17.27
CA GLU A 35 6.40 16.71 -16.78
C GLU A 35 7.23 15.42 -16.86
N PHE A 36 7.37 14.72 -15.73
CA PHE A 36 8.02 13.42 -15.71
C PHE A 36 7.26 12.44 -14.82
N LEU A 37 6.69 11.42 -15.47
CA LEU A 37 5.79 10.45 -14.86
C LEU A 37 4.61 11.14 -14.17
N ASP A 38 4.74 11.28 -12.85
CA ASP A 38 3.72 11.70 -11.91
C ASP A 38 4.10 13.03 -11.23
N VAL A 39 5.17 13.66 -11.70
CA VAL A 39 5.77 14.85 -11.10
C VAL A 39 5.84 15.96 -12.14
N LEU A 40 5.35 17.13 -11.76
CA LEU A 40 5.59 18.37 -12.48
C LEU A 40 6.77 19.06 -11.80
N VAL A 41 7.82 19.32 -12.57
CA VAL A 41 9.02 20.02 -12.10
C VAL A 41 9.05 21.38 -12.73
N GLU A 42 9.05 22.43 -11.91
CA GLU A 42 9.15 23.82 -12.32
C GLU A 42 10.48 24.40 -11.84
N ASN A 43 11.17 25.14 -12.71
CA ASN A 43 12.36 25.88 -12.36
C ASN A 43 12.00 27.34 -12.02
N ASN A 44 11.93 27.64 -10.74
CA ASN A 44 11.71 28.98 -10.20
C ASN A 44 13.05 29.67 -9.95
N GLN A 45 13.61 30.28 -10.99
CA GLN A 45 14.83 31.09 -10.93
C GLN A 45 16.02 30.35 -10.28
N GLY A 46 16.21 29.07 -10.64
CA GLY A 46 17.29 28.22 -10.12
C GLY A 46 16.87 27.33 -8.94
N GLN A 47 15.67 27.50 -8.39
CA GLN A 47 15.10 26.59 -7.41
C GLN A 47 14.08 25.65 -8.06
N LEU A 48 14.26 24.34 -7.85
CA LEU A 48 13.31 23.35 -8.34
C LEU A 48 12.11 23.26 -7.40
N ARG A 49 10.94 23.59 -7.95
CA ARG A 49 9.64 23.37 -7.33
C ARG A 49 9.03 22.11 -7.94
N THR A 50 8.52 21.21 -7.11
CA THR A 50 7.92 19.96 -7.56
C THR A 50 6.49 19.88 -7.04
N SER A 51 5.59 19.38 -7.87
CA SER A 51 4.19 19.13 -7.54
C SER A 51 3.68 17.86 -8.22
N VAL A 52 2.50 17.39 -7.84
CA VAL A 52 1.89 16.21 -8.48
C VAL A 52 1.38 16.59 -9.86
N PHE A 53 1.80 15.84 -10.88
CA PHE A 53 1.25 16.00 -12.22
C PHE A 53 0.03 15.10 -12.41
N HIS A 54 -1.10 15.70 -12.80
CA HIS A 54 -2.31 14.98 -13.21
C HIS A 54 -2.48 15.13 -14.71
N LYS A 55 -2.58 14.00 -15.42
CA LYS A 55 -2.85 14.05 -16.86
C LYS A 55 -4.21 14.71 -17.09
N PRO A 56 -4.35 15.66 -18.04
CA PRO A 56 -5.63 16.33 -18.29
C PRO A 56 -6.79 15.38 -18.63
N ALA A 57 -6.47 14.23 -19.23
CA ALA A 57 -7.44 13.20 -19.57
C ALA A 57 -7.65 12.14 -18.47
N ALA A 58 -6.94 12.23 -17.33
CA ALA A 58 -7.13 11.28 -16.24
C ALA A 58 -8.42 11.59 -15.49
N GLU A 59 -9.37 10.68 -15.57
CA GLU A 59 -10.54 10.72 -14.71
C GLU A 59 -10.11 10.48 -13.24
N PRO A 60 -10.76 11.13 -12.27
CA PRO A 60 -10.48 10.96 -10.84
C PRO A 60 -11.05 9.64 -10.33
N TYR A 61 -10.87 8.54 -11.06
CA TYR A 61 -11.37 7.23 -10.69
C TYR A 61 -10.35 6.52 -9.81
N ILE A 62 -10.74 6.25 -8.56
CA ILE A 62 -10.00 5.39 -7.64
C ILE A 62 -10.89 4.24 -7.22
N LEU A 63 -10.39 3.34 -6.37
CA LEU A 63 -11.21 2.23 -5.88
C LEU A 63 -12.48 2.75 -5.18
N PRO A 64 -13.69 2.51 -5.70
CA PRO A 64 -14.92 3.02 -5.10
C PRO A 64 -15.14 2.44 -3.70
N PHE A 65 -15.67 3.24 -2.78
CA PHE A 65 -15.86 2.82 -1.40
C PHE A 65 -16.86 1.66 -1.24
N LEU A 66 -17.84 1.56 -2.14
CA LEU A 66 -18.86 0.53 -2.15
C LEU A 66 -18.40 -0.80 -2.76
N SER A 67 -17.18 -0.87 -3.29
CA SER A 67 -16.64 -2.11 -3.83
C SER A 67 -16.42 -3.17 -2.73
N ASP A 68 -16.47 -4.45 -3.09
CA ASP A 68 -16.29 -5.58 -2.14
C ASP A 68 -14.82 -5.82 -1.77
N HIS A 69 -14.14 -4.76 -1.35
CA HIS A 69 -12.76 -4.82 -0.89
C HIS A 69 -12.69 -4.69 0.64
N PRO A 70 -11.70 -5.34 1.28
CA PRO A 70 -11.51 -5.18 2.72
C PRO A 70 -11.28 -3.71 3.10
N ARG A 71 -11.83 -3.27 4.25
CA ARG A 71 -11.66 -1.89 4.78
C ARG A 71 -10.22 -1.40 4.85
N HIS A 72 -9.26 -2.30 5.06
CA HIS A 72 -7.85 -1.91 5.13
C HIS A 72 -7.31 -1.43 3.77
N ILE A 73 -7.88 -1.88 2.66
CA ILE A 73 -7.53 -1.41 1.30
C ILE A 73 -7.98 0.03 1.13
N HIS A 74 -9.24 0.36 1.41
CA HIS A 74 -9.75 1.73 1.37
C HIS A 74 -8.94 2.70 2.24
N ARG A 75 -8.60 2.28 3.47
CA ARG A 75 -7.70 3.05 4.33
C ARG A 75 -6.32 3.24 3.71
N SER A 76 -5.78 2.18 3.10
CA SER A 76 -4.47 2.23 2.45
C SER A 76 -4.47 3.18 1.27
N THR A 77 -5.55 3.22 0.48
CA THR A 77 -5.72 4.15 -0.64
C THR A 77 -5.55 5.60 -0.18
N VAL A 78 -6.30 6.02 0.85
CA VAL A 78 -6.21 7.37 1.43
C VAL A 78 -4.79 7.67 1.92
N LYS A 79 -4.22 6.74 2.69
CA LYS A 79 -2.88 6.92 3.27
C LYS A 79 -1.81 7.03 2.18
N SER A 80 -1.86 6.19 1.16
CA SER A 80 -0.88 6.18 0.06
C SER A 80 -0.93 7.47 -0.76
N GLN A 81 -2.13 7.98 -1.05
CA GLN A 81 -2.29 9.25 -1.76
C GLN A 81 -1.68 10.42 -0.98
N LEU A 82 -1.95 10.53 0.34
CA LEU A 82 -1.38 11.59 1.17
C LEU A 82 0.14 11.49 1.30
N ILE A 83 0.70 10.28 1.47
CA ILE A 83 2.14 10.07 1.52
C ILE A 83 2.78 10.48 0.19
N ARG A 84 2.16 10.11 -0.93
CA ARG A 84 2.64 10.47 -2.27
C ARG A 84 2.64 11.98 -2.45
N ALA A 85 1.53 12.65 -2.16
CA ALA A 85 1.42 14.12 -2.24
C ALA A 85 2.51 14.80 -1.42
N ALA A 86 2.68 14.40 -0.16
CA ALA A 86 3.70 14.99 0.72
C ALA A 86 5.14 14.71 0.28
N ARG A 87 5.40 13.66 -0.51
CA ARG A 87 6.72 13.35 -1.06
C ARG A 87 7.02 14.12 -2.34
N LEU A 88 6.01 14.36 -3.16
CA LEU A 88 6.17 14.99 -4.47
C LEU A 88 6.08 16.52 -4.39
N CYS A 89 5.22 17.07 -3.54
CA CYS A 89 5.07 18.51 -3.39
C CYS A 89 6.21 19.09 -2.55
N SER A 90 6.97 20.03 -3.10
CA SER A 90 8.07 20.66 -2.35
C SER A 90 7.63 21.83 -1.46
N HIS A 91 6.51 22.49 -1.77
CA HIS A 91 5.96 23.62 -1.03
C HIS A 91 4.61 23.28 -0.39
N VAL A 92 4.26 23.99 0.70
CA VAL A 92 3.02 23.73 1.44
C VAL A 92 1.77 23.99 0.60
N ASP A 93 1.79 25.03 -0.23
CA ASP A 93 0.64 25.40 -1.07
C ASP A 93 0.29 24.33 -2.10
N ASP A 94 1.31 23.70 -2.70
CA ASP A 94 1.10 22.64 -3.68
C ASP A 94 0.60 21.37 -3.01
N PHE A 95 1.09 21.09 -1.80
CA PHE A 95 0.57 20.00 -0.99
C PHE A 95 -0.88 20.21 -0.60
N ASP A 96 -1.27 21.43 -0.22
CA ASP A 96 -2.66 21.72 0.17
C ASP A 96 -3.62 21.62 -1.02
N LYS A 97 -3.23 22.14 -2.18
CA LYS A 97 -3.99 21.95 -3.43
C LYS A 97 -4.18 20.46 -3.74
N GLU A 98 -3.11 19.68 -3.63
CA GLU A 98 -3.18 18.24 -3.88
C GLU A 98 -4.00 17.51 -2.82
N ARG A 99 -3.91 17.92 -1.54
CA ARG A 99 -4.72 17.38 -0.45
C ARG A 99 -6.21 17.60 -0.71
N LEU A 100 -6.59 18.79 -1.16
CA LEU A 100 -7.97 19.11 -1.55
C LEU A 100 -8.41 18.28 -2.76
N ASN A 101 -7.54 18.11 -3.74
CA ASN A 101 -7.81 17.26 -4.91
C ASN A 101 -8.03 15.79 -4.52
N ILE A 102 -7.24 15.25 -3.58
CA ILE A 102 -7.41 13.91 -3.03
C ILE A 102 -8.75 13.80 -2.28
N GLU A 103 -9.09 14.79 -1.45
CA GLU A 103 -10.36 14.82 -0.73
C GLU A 103 -11.55 14.82 -1.70
N PHE A 104 -11.50 15.67 -2.73
CA PHE A 104 -12.51 15.72 -3.78
C PHE A 104 -12.63 14.38 -4.53
N THR A 105 -11.50 13.79 -4.91
CA THR A 105 -11.44 12.48 -5.58
C THR A 105 -12.07 11.39 -4.70
N LEU A 106 -11.80 11.37 -3.39
CA LEU A 106 -12.41 10.41 -2.47
C LEU A 106 -13.92 10.58 -2.37
N LEU A 107 -14.41 11.82 -2.30
CA LEU A 107 -15.84 12.12 -2.27
C LEU A 107 -16.54 11.67 -3.55
N LEU A 108 -15.94 11.89 -4.72
CA LEU A 108 -16.45 11.41 -6.01
C LEU A 108 -16.54 9.88 -6.11
N ASN A 109 -15.75 9.16 -5.32
CA ASN A 109 -15.71 7.69 -5.29
C ASN A 109 -16.47 7.12 -4.06
N ASP A 110 -17.47 7.87 -3.57
CA ASP A 110 -18.39 7.50 -2.49
C ASP A 110 -17.76 7.23 -1.12
N TYR A 111 -16.56 7.77 -0.84
CA TYR A 111 -15.97 7.64 0.49
C TYR A 111 -16.73 8.50 1.51
N PRO A 112 -17.17 7.94 2.66
CA PRO A 112 -17.89 8.70 3.66
C PRO A 112 -17.04 9.86 4.21
N PRO A 113 -17.57 11.08 4.34
CA PRO A 113 -16.79 12.23 4.83
C PRO A 113 -16.11 11.97 6.18
N ARG A 114 -16.82 11.31 7.11
CA ARG A 114 -16.26 10.91 8.41
C ARG A 114 -15.05 9.98 8.28
N PHE A 115 -15.05 9.09 7.29
CA PHE A 115 -13.94 8.18 7.02
C PHE A 115 -12.73 8.95 6.49
N ILE A 116 -12.96 9.88 5.56
CA ILE A 116 -11.93 10.76 4.99
C ILE A 116 -11.29 11.59 6.11
N SER A 117 -12.09 12.37 6.85
CA SER A 117 -11.58 13.25 7.92
C SER A 117 -10.82 12.46 9.00
N TYR A 118 -11.30 11.27 9.37
CA TYR A 118 -10.61 10.40 10.32
C TYR A 118 -9.22 10.00 9.82
N HIS A 119 -9.10 9.59 8.55
CA HIS A 119 -7.83 9.14 7.99
C HIS A 119 -6.86 10.27 7.70
N PHE A 120 -7.35 11.45 7.31
CA PHE A 120 -6.54 12.66 7.18
C PHE A 120 -5.96 13.05 8.55
N LYS A 121 -6.82 13.13 9.58
CA LYS A 121 -6.38 13.40 10.95
C LYS A 121 -5.35 12.39 11.45
N GLN A 122 -5.56 11.10 11.16
CA GLN A 122 -4.60 10.06 11.53
C GLN A 122 -3.27 10.20 10.80
N PHE A 123 -3.27 10.62 9.53
CA PHE A 123 -2.04 10.87 8.77
C PHE A 123 -1.21 11.99 9.41
N PHE A 124 -1.82 13.15 9.68
CA PHE A 124 -1.10 14.27 10.31
C PHE A 124 -0.65 13.95 11.73
N LYS A 125 -1.52 13.30 12.53
CA LYS A 125 -1.17 12.84 13.88
C LYS A 125 0.02 11.90 13.90
N ASN A 126 0.06 10.93 12.99
CA ASN A 126 1.15 9.94 12.92
C ASN A 126 2.49 10.57 12.51
N ASN A 127 2.47 11.71 11.83
CA ASN A 127 3.67 12.43 11.40
C ASN A 127 3.94 13.69 12.24
N ASN A 128 3.31 13.81 13.43
CA ASN A 128 3.47 14.94 14.35
C ASN A 128 3.22 16.31 13.70
N ALA A 129 2.28 16.39 12.76
CA ALA A 129 2.00 17.58 11.95
C ALA A 129 0.53 17.98 11.99
N SER A 130 -0.14 17.78 13.14
CA SER A 130 -1.59 18.01 13.30
C SER A 130 -2.02 19.46 12.98
N SER A 131 -1.17 20.44 13.28
CA SER A 131 -1.44 21.87 13.03
C SER A 131 -1.51 22.22 11.55
N LEU A 132 -0.92 21.42 10.65
CA LEU A 132 -1.07 21.60 9.20
C LEU A 132 -2.51 21.41 8.71
N MET A 133 -3.40 20.84 9.54
CA MET A 133 -4.83 20.76 9.21
C MET A 133 -5.56 22.10 9.39
N GLU A 134 -5.05 22.98 10.23
CA GLU A 134 -5.71 24.23 10.61
C GLU A 134 -5.02 25.44 9.97
N GLN A 135 -3.69 25.39 9.84
CA GLN A 135 -2.87 26.49 9.33
C GLN A 135 -1.79 25.96 8.39
N LEU A 136 -1.60 26.66 7.27
CA LEU A 136 -0.49 26.43 6.33
C LEU A 136 0.80 26.97 6.96
N ASP A 137 1.63 26.08 7.50
CA ASP A 137 2.95 26.39 8.05
C ASP A 137 4.03 25.71 7.20
N GLU A 138 4.75 26.51 6.42
CA GLU A 138 5.84 26.06 5.53
C GLU A 138 6.98 25.40 6.32
N ALA A 139 7.33 25.91 7.50
CA ALA A 139 8.44 25.37 8.29
C ALA A 139 8.09 23.97 8.84
N MET A 140 6.84 23.79 9.26
CA MET A 140 6.33 22.49 9.69
C MET A 140 6.17 21.52 8.53
N TYR A 141 5.62 21.97 7.42
CA TYR A 141 5.50 21.17 6.20
C TYR A 141 6.88 20.70 5.72
N GLY A 142 7.88 21.58 5.69
CA GLY A 142 9.25 21.22 5.32
C GLY A 142 9.85 20.11 6.19
N LYS A 143 9.51 20.04 7.49
CA LYS A 143 9.91 18.92 8.36
C LYS A 143 9.21 17.62 7.95
N LEU A 144 7.89 17.67 7.74
CA LEU A 144 7.09 16.53 7.30
C LEU A 144 7.56 15.99 5.94
N HIS A 145 7.75 16.88 4.96
CA HIS A 145 8.23 16.56 3.62
C HIS A 145 9.58 15.85 3.67
N ARG A 146 10.59 16.42 4.35
CA ARG A 146 11.91 15.80 4.51
C ARG A 146 11.81 14.43 5.20
N GLN A 147 11.02 14.33 6.26
CA GLN A 147 10.82 13.07 6.97
C GLN A 147 10.22 11.99 6.04
N LEU A 148 9.21 12.32 5.24
CA LEU A 148 8.54 11.35 4.37
C LEU A 148 9.35 11.00 3.12
N LEU A 149 10.14 11.95 2.61
CA LEU A 149 11.04 11.76 1.47
C LEU A 149 12.18 10.80 1.81
N LEU A 150 12.75 10.93 3.00
CA LEU A 150 13.83 10.06 3.49
C LEU A 150 13.35 8.69 3.98
N GLN A 151 12.03 8.49 4.15
CA GLN A 151 11.50 7.19 4.56
C GLN A 151 11.58 6.18 3.40
N PRO A 152 12.32 5.07 3.57
CA PRO A 152 12.46 4.12 2.47
C PRO A 152 11.13 3.42 2.18
N THR A 153 10.85 3.22 0.91
CA THR A 153 9.67 2.47 0.47
C THR A 153 9.75 1.03 0.95
N ARG A 154 8.61 0.32 1.00
CA ARG A 154 8.61 -1.11 1.36
C ARG A 154 9.52 -1.93 0.43
N ARG A 155 9.58 -1.57 -0.85
CA ARG A 155 10.46 -2.21 -1.84
C ARG A 155 11.93 -1.91 -1.56
N GLU A 156 12.29 -0.66 -1.28
CA GLU A 156 13.66 -0.30 -0.88
C GLU A 156 14.08 -1.03 0.40
N LYS A 157 13.22 -1.08 1.41
CA LYS A 157 13.48 -1.85 2.64
C LYS A 157 13.74 -3.33 2.33
N GLN A 158 13.01 -3.92 1.39
CA GLN A 158 13.23 -5.31 0.98
C GLN A 158 14.53 -5.52 0.20
N GLN A 159 14.99 -4.52 -0.56
CA GLN A 159 16.24 -4.59 -1.31
C GLN A 159 17.47 -4.30 -0.44
N GLN A 160 17.32 -3.43 0.57
CA GLN A 160 18.38 -3.04 1.51
C GLN A 160 18.58 -4.06 2.63
N GLN A 161 17.64 -5.00 2.83
CA GLN A 161 17.79 -6.03 3.84
C GLN A 161 18.80 -7.10 3.38
N PRO A 162 19.77 -7.48 4.24
CA PRO A 162 20.65 -8.61 3.97
C PRO A 162 19.83 -9.86 3.65
N LEU A 163 20.27 -10.67 2.67
CA LEU A 163 19.63 -11.95 2.31
C LEU A 163 19.36 -12.84 3.55
N GLN A 164 20.23 -12.77 4.56
CA GLN A 164 20.09 -13.50 5.82
C GLN A 164 18.93 -12.99 6.70
N GLU A 165 18.64 -11.70 6.71
CA GLU A 165 17.51 -11.11 7.45
C GLU A 165 16.17 -11.35 6.74
N ILE A 166 16.15 -11.31 5.41
CA ILE A 166 14.95 -11.68 4.62
C ILE A 166 14.60 -13.15 4.87
N MET A 167 15.62 -14.02 4.90
CA MET A 167 15.46 -15.43 5.30
C MET A 167 15.03 -15.56 6.76
N ALA A 168 15.51 -14.72 7.68
CA ALA A 168 15.10 -14.73 9.09
C ALA A 168 13.66 -14.21 9.31
N ILE A 169 13.21 -13.20 8.56
CA ILE A 169 11.83 -12.67 8.64
C ILE A 169 10.84 -13.66 8.00
N ASN A 170 11.21 -14.28 6.88
CA ASN A 170 10.43 -15.37 6.29
C ASN A 170 10.43 -16.61 7.21
N ARG A 171 11.55 -16.92 7.87
CA ARG A 171 11.60 -17.92 8.94
C ARG A 171 10.72 -17.52 10.11
N ASN A 172 10.67 -16.27 10.55
CA ASN A 172 9.83 -15.85 11.69
C ASN A 172 8.33 -15.85 11.37
N GLN A 173 7.94 -15.61 10.10
CA GLN A 173 6.56 -15.86 9.65
C GLN A 173 6.26 -17.36 9.49
N GLN A 174 7.28 -18.21 9.31
CA GLN A 174 7.17 -19.68 9.30
C GLN A 174 7.45 -20.34 10.66
N GLN A 175 7.98 -19.65 11.68
CA GLN A 175 8.46 -20.23 12.95
C GLN A 175 7.36 -20.53 13.97
N ASN A 176 6.10 -20.38 13.59
CA ASN A 176 5.00 -21.08 14.27
C ASN A 176 4.61 -22.40 13.59
N SER A 177 5.39 -22.89 12.62
CA SER A 177 5.25 -24.23 12.08
C SER A 177 6.45 -25.06 12.50
N ASN A 178 6.21 -26.04 13.37
CA ASN A 178 7.13 -27.17 13.56
C ASN A 178 7.59 -27.63 12.18
N HIS A 179 8.90 -27.69 11.92
CA HIS A 179 9.44 -28.01 10.58
C HIS A 179 9.03 -29.40 10.04
N ASN A 180 8.44 -30.21 10.92
CA ASN A 180 7.89 -31.51 10.68
C ASN A 180 6.35 -31.50 10.56
N GLU A 181 5.69 -30.35 10.46
CA GLU A 181 4.23 -30.28 10.42
C GLU A 181 3.73 -29.45 9.24
N ILE A 182 2.98 -30.06 8.34
CA ILE A 182 2.31 -29.35 7.24
C ILE A 182 0.85 -29.14 7.64
N PHE A 183 0.47 -27.86 7.77
CA PHE A 183 -0.91 -27.47 8.07
C PHE A 183 -1.71 -27.19 6.79
N VAL A 184 -2.69 -28.05 6.52
CA VAL A 184 -3.64 -27.85 5.41
C VAL A 184 -4.94 -27.28 5.96
N HIS A 185 -5.27 -26.08 5.48
CA HIS A 185 -6.52 -25.42 5.82
C HIS A 185 -7.59 -25.71 4.76
N PHE A 186 -8.77 -26.13 5.20
CA PHE A 186 -9.92 -26.30 4.30
C PHE A 186 -11.14 -25.52 4.81
N THR A 187 -11.97 -25.06 3.87
CA THR A 187 -13.24 -24.40 4.13
C THR A 187 -14.30 -25.45 4.41
N PHE A 188 -15.07 -25.27 5.48
CA PHE A 188 -16.09 -26.22 5.90
C PHE A 188 -17.20 -26.31 4.84
N GLU A 189 -17.28 -27.44 4.15
CA GLU A 189 -18.48 -27.86 3.44
C GLU A 189 -19.04 -29.10 4.13
N SER A 190 -20.34 -29.07 4.39
CA SER A 190 -21.11 -30.05 5.14
C SER A 190 -21.00 -31.45 4.52
N GLY A 191 -20.08 -32.25 5.03
CA GLY A 191 -19.89 -33.66 4.66
C GLY A 191 -19.19 -34.46 5.77
N PRO A 192 -19.22 -35.80 5.73
CA PRO A 192 -18.64 -36.64 6.78
C PRO A 192 -17.10 -36.52 6.80
N MET A 193 -16.58 -35.69 7.72
CA MET A 193 -15.14 -35.44 7.92
C MET A 193 -14.28 -36.71 8.09
N LEU A 194 -14.89 -37.81 8.53
CA LEU A 194 -14.24 -39.09 8.73
C LEU A 194 -13.62 -39.64 7.43
N ASN A 195 -14.31 -39.47 6.30
CA ASN A 195 -13.84 -40.00 5.01
C ASN A 195 -12.76 -39.10 4.40
N PHE A 196 -12.93 -37.78 4.48
CA PHE A 196 -11.98 -36.81 3.92
C PHE A 196 -10.58 -36.96 4.53
N LYS A 197 -10.48 -37.07 5.86
CA LYS A 197 -9.18 -37.27 6.52
C LYS A 197 -8.48 -38.53 6.04
N ARG A 198 -9.24 -39.61 5.84
CA ARG A 198 -8.73 -40.91 5.40
C ARG A 198 -8.26 -40.88 3.94
N GLU A 199 -9.06 -40.31 3.05
CA GLU A 199 -8.71 -40.19 1.62
C GLU A 199 -7.52 -39.25 1.41
N LEU A 200 -7.50 -38.11 2.10
CA LEU A 200 -6.38 -37.18 2.05
C LEU A 200 -5.08 -37.85 2.53
N LYS A 201 -5.15 -38.61 3.63
CA LYS A 201 -4.00 -39.36 4.14
C LYS A 201 -3.53 -40.42 3.13
N SER A 202 -4.46 -41.18 2.53
CA SER A 202 -4.12 -42.17 1.50
C SER A 202 -3.44 -41.56 0.28
N LEU A 203 -3.94 -40.41 -0.19
CA LEU A 203 -3.30 -39.66 -1.29
C LEU A 203 -1.93 -39.11 -0.88
N TRP A 204 -1.79 -38.63 0.36
CA TRP A 204 -0.53 -38.14 0.89
C TRP A 204 0.53 -39.24 0.95
N GLU A 205 0.18 -40.40 1.49
CA GLU A 205 1.06 -41.57 1.57
C GLU A 205 1.46 -42.04 0.16
N LYS A 206 0.50 -42.13 -0.76
CA LYS A 206 0.75 -42.58 -2.14
C LYS A 206 1.70 -41.68 -2.94
N HIS A 207 1.60 -40.37 -2.77
CA HIS A 207 2.31 -39.42 -3.65
C HIS A 207 3.52 -38.73 -3.02
N TYR A 208 3.62 -38.72 -1.68
CA TYR A 208 4.63 -37.91 -0.99
C TYR A 208 5.59 -38.70 -0.08
N ILE A 209 5.30 -39.96 0.27
CA ILE A 209 6.12 -40.76 1.19
C ILE A 209 7.16 -41.65 0.47
N ASP A 210 7.14 -41.75 -0.87
CA ASP A 210 8.04 -42.67 -1.57
C ASP A 210 9.54 -42.30 -1.45
N ASN A 211 10.29 -43.28 -0.91
CA ASN A 211 11.73 -43.54 -1.00
C ASN A 211 12.71 -42.38 -0.75
N SER A 212 12.48 -41.54 0.26
CA SER A 212 13.53 -40.65 0.78
C SER A 212 13.56 -40.64 2.32
N PRO A 213 14.69 -40.98 2.96
CA PRO A 213 14.79 -41.09 4.42
C PRO A 213 14.58 -39.76 5.16
N ILE A 214 14.63 -38.63 4.45
CA ILE A 214 14.39 -37.27 4.99
C ILE A 214 12.89 -36.97 5.18
N LYS A 215 11.98 -37.70 4.51
CA LYS A 215 10.54 -37.38 4.46
C LYS A 215 9.67 -38.12 5.49
N HIS A 216 10.24 -39.05 6.27
CA HIS A 216 9.48 -39.86 7.23
C HIS A 216 9.05 -39.11 8.49
N ASN A 217 9.50 -37.87 8.67
CA ASN A 217 9.24 -37.08 9.88
C ASN A 217 8.21 -35.96 9.69
N ILE A 218 7.54 -35.86 8.54
CA ILE A 218 6.56 -34.81 8.26
C ILE A 218 5.13 -35.28 8.58
N GLN A 219 4.53 -34.72 9.63
CA GLN A 219 3.16 -34.93 10.08
C GLN A 219 2.19 -33.95 9.41
N LEU A 220 1.21 -34.47 8.67
CA LEU A 220 0.13 -33.67 8.10
C LEU A 220 -0.92 -33.33 9.18
N LYS A 221 -1.12 -32.05 9.47
CA LYS A 221 -2.19 -31.56 10.35
C LYS A 221 -3.24 -30.81 9.54
N ILE A 222 -4.51 -31.14 9.78
CA ILE A 222 -5.63 -30.55 9.05
C ILE A 222 -6.36 -29.59 9.98
N GLY A 223 -6.45 -28.33 9.58
CA GLY A 223 -7.16 -27.27 10.32
C GLY A 223 -8.39 -26.78 9.55
N THR A 224 -9.49 -26.54 10.23
CA THR A 224 -10.65 -25.87 9.62
C THR A 224 -10.44 -24.36 9.62
N ARG A 225 -10.74 -23.69 8.51
CA ARG A 225 -10.96 -22.24 8.51
C ARG A 225 -12.45 -22.02 8.73
N SER A 226 -12.83 -21.58 9.93
CA SER A 226 -14.20 -21.08 10.12
C SER A 226 -14.29 -19.71 9.43
N ASN A 227 -14.88 -19.68 8.24
CA ASN A 227 -15.49 -18.43 7.79
C ASN A 227 -16.57 -18.08 8.82
N LYS A 228 -16.69 -16.79 9.19
CA LYS A 228 -17.76 -16.34 10.08
C LYS A 228 -19.09 -16.66 9.41
N ASN A 229 -19.75 -17.73 9.83
CA ASN A 229 -21.04 -18.10 9.28
C ASN A 229 -22.11 -17.09 9.76
N LEU A 230 -23.22 -17.01 9.04
CA LEU A 230 -24.32 -16.08 9.37
C LEU A 230 -24.77 -16.25 10.83
N THR A 231 -24.71 -17.46 11.38
CA THR A 231 -24.99 -17.74 12.80
C THR A 231 -24.01 -17.06 13.75
N GLN A 232 -22.70 -16.99 13.46
CA GLN A 232 -21.73 -16.24 14.27
C GLN A 232 -21.91 -14.72 14.15
N LEU A 233 -22.43 -14.23 13.03
CA LEU A 233 -22.79 -12.81 12.84
C LEU A 233 -24.10 -12.43 13.54
N LEU A 234 -25.05 -13.38 13.63
CA LEU A 234 -26.37 -13.17 14.21
C LEU A 234 -26.46 -13.51 15.71
N VAL A 235 -25.54 -14.33 16.24
CA VAL A 235 -25.46 -14.60 17.68
C VAL A 235 -24.79 -13.40 18.36
N LYS A 236 -25.60 -12.46 18.82
CA LYS A 236 -25.17 -11.50 19.85
C LYS A 236 -24.80 -12.28 21.12
N LYS A 237 -23.77 -11.83 21.85
CA LYS A 237 -23.39 -12.40 23.16
C LYS A 237 -24.65 -12.62 24.00
N LYS A 238 -24.76 -13.80 24.62
CA LYS A 238 -25.86 -14.15 25.53
C LYS A 238 -26.09 -12.98 26.49
N PRO A 239 -27.31 -12.43 26.59
CA PRO A 239 -27.57 -11.29 27.46
C PRO A 239 -27.14 -11.62 28.89
N PRO A 240 -26.61 -10.64 29.65
CA PRO A 240 -26.14 -10.87 31.00
C PRO A 240 -27.27 -11.45 31.85
N LYS A 241 -26.93 -12.38 32.75
CA LYS A 241 -27.88 -13.12 33.60
C LYS A 241 -28.82 -12.20 34.39
N ALA A 242 -28.37 -10.99 34.70
CA ALA A 242 -29.14 -9.94 35.35
C ALA A 242 -30.36 -9.45 34.55
N MET A 243 -30.37 -9.58 33.21
CA MET A 243 -31.56 -9.29 32.40
C MET A 243 -32.57 -10.45 32.37
N LEU A 244 -32.14 -11.66 32.73
CA LEU A 244 -32.99 -12.86 32.78
C LEU A 244 -33.54 -13.11 34.19
N MET A 245 -32.97 -12.47 35.20
CA MET A 245 -33.50 -12.45 36.55
C MET A 245 -34.19 -11.11 36.73
N ASN A 246 -35.51 -11.12 36.88
CA ASN A 246 -36.29 -9.96 37.30
C ASN A 246 -35.89 -9.59 38.74
N VAL A 247 -34.73 -8.97 38.91
CA VAL A 247 -34.43 -8.22 40.12
C VAL A 247 -34.88 -6.80 39.81
N VAL A 248 -36.13 -6.52 40.20
CA VAL A 248 -36.63 -5.16 40.35
C VAL A 248 -35.75 -4.46 41.40
N PRO A 249 -35.40 -3.17 41.22
CA PRO A 249 -34.55 -2.42 42.16
C PRO A 249 -35.04 -2.48 43.61
#